data_AF-A0A660SUV8-F1
#
_entry.id   AF-A0A660SUV8-F1
#
_cell.length_a   1.000
_cell.length_b   1.000
_cell.length_c   1.000
_cell.angle_alpha   90.00
_cell.angle_beta   90.00
_cell.angle_gamma   90.00
#
_symmetry.space_group_name_H-M   'P 1'
#
loop_
_entity.id
_entity.type
_entity.pdbx_description
1 polymer ?
#
loop_
_entity_poly.entity_id
_entity_poly.type
_entity_poly.pdbx_seq_one_letter_code
_entity_poly.pdbx_strand_id
1 'polypeptide(L)'
;MAKTSGSASDSDSGILDFFSGLFSGLIGGTDSDREKKRQLKEIRKDLKKRSRFFKLKGDLAQPGMAKWFHEIYKVTGPADILLERYGSSDLLKTVLIESFLPENIQEIVTSLHPEKVKERVVKTKDVKVLAEQVKQELISLYSALDANTSKRVNKLYNDLYRLQAFTRFPFYFLLKKF
;
A
#
# COMPACT_ATOMS: atom_id res chain seq x y z
N MET A 1 -28.05 -8.93 -46.72
CA MET A 1 -26.59 -9.21 -46.87
C MET A 1 -25.87 -7.87 -46.67
N ALA A 2 -25.52 -7.49 -45.45
CA ALA A 2 -24.25 -7.80 -44.76
C ALA A 2 -23.00 -7.22 -45.46
N LYS A 3 -22.50 -6.08 -44.97
CA LYS A 3 -21.18 -5.97 -44.32
C LYS A 3 -20.93 -4.54 -43.80
N THR A 4 -20.70 -4.49 -42.50
CA THR A 4 -20.07 -3.42 -41.73
C THR A 4 -18.55 -3.47 -41.91
N SER A 5 -17.92 -2.32 -42.02
CA SER A 5 -16.50 -2.08 -41.67
C SER A 5 -16.41 -0.59 -41.35
N GLY A 6 -16.42 -0.13 -40.09
CA GLY A 6 -15.57 -0.59 -39.00
C GLY A 6 -14.25 0.17 -39.09
N SER A 7 -14.25 1.43 -38.64
CA SER A 7 -13.06 2.27 -38.51
C SER A 7 -12.13 1.67 -37.45
N ALA A 8 -10.99 1.17 -37.88
CA ALA A 8 -9.87 0.83 -37.01
C ALA A 8 -8.60 1.33 -37.72
N SER A 9 -8.15 2.55 -37.41
CA SER A 9 -6.83 3.00 -37.88
C SER A 9 -6.11 4.00 -36.97
N ASP A 10 -6.67 4.38 -35.81
CA ASP A 10 -6.03 5.38 -34.92
C ASP A 10 -5.34 4.79 -33.68
N SER A 11 -5.57 3.52 -33.34
CA SER A 11 -4.91 2.87 -32.20
C SER A 11 -3.63 2.11 -32.58
N ASP A 12 -3.51 1.68 -33.83
CA ASP A 12 -2.33 0.94 -34.32
C ASP A 12 -1.13 1.87 -34.55
N SER A 13 -1.35 3.13 -34.92
CA SER A 13 -0.28 4.11 -35.12
C SER A 13 0.46 4.42 -33.81
N GLY A 14 -0.26 4.60 -32.70
CA GLY A 14 0.35 4.92 -31.40
C GLY A 14 1.14 3.76 -30.78
N ILE A 15 0.71 2.52 -31.01
CA ILE A 15 1.45 1.33 -30.59
C ILE A 15 2.68 1.13 -31.48
N LEU A 16 2.53 1.31 -32.80
CA LEU A 16 3.65 1.26 -33.74
C LEU A 16 4.65 2.40 -33.51
N ASP A 17 4.23 3.58 -33.06
CA ASP A 17 5.11 4.69 -32.69
C ASP A 17 5.80 4.49 -31.35
N PHE A 18 5.12 3.85 -30.39
CA PHE A 18 5.73 3.44 -29.13
C PHE A 18 6.79 2.36 -29.36
N PHE A 19 6.47 1.33 -30.15
CA PHE A 19 7.44 0.30 -30.52
C PHE A 19 8.52 0.85 -31.44
N SER A 20 8.21 1.74 -32.39
CA SER A 20 9.24 2.37 -33.23
C SER A 20 10.16 3.27 -32.41
N GLY A 21 9.69 3.95 -31.37
CA GLY A 21 10.53 4.65 -30.40
C GLY A 21 11.42 3.70 -29.57
N LEU A 22 10.87 2.55 -29.17
CA LEU A 22 11.58 1.51 -28.41
C LEU A 22 12.62 0.78 -29.28
N PHE A 23 12.30 0.52 -30.56
CA PHE A 23 13.18 -0.10 -31.54
C PHE A 23 14.17 0.90 -32.16
N SER A 24 13.80 2.17 -32.32
CA SER A 24 14.71 3.26 -32.73
C SER A 24 15.79 3.50 -31.67
N GLY A 25 15.44 3.43 -30.38
CA GLY A 25 16.43 3.42 -29.28
C GLY A 25 17.25 2.12 -29.16
N LEU A 26 16.86 1.05 -29.87
CA LEU A 26 17.55 -0.23 -29.92
C LEU A 26 18.44 -0.37 -31.17
N ILE A 27 18.10 0.30 -32.28
CA ILE A 27 18.77 0.19 -33.59
C ILE A 27 19.58 1.46 -33.94
N GLY A 28 19.31 2.61 -33.30
CA GLY A 28 19.97 3.88 -33.58
C GLY A 28 20.97 4.30 -32.50
N GLY A 29 22.25 4.30 -32.86
CA GLY A 29 23.29 5.07 -32.17
C GLY A 29 24.25 4.24 -31.32
N THR A 30 25.51 4.29 -31.70
CA THR A 30 26.69 3.74 -31.00
C THR A 30 26.81 4.11 -29.51
N ASP A 31 26.01 5.06 -29.04
CA ASP A 31 25.94 5.53 -27.66
C ASP A 31 24.96 4.72 -26.77
N SER A 32 23.86 4.20 -27.33
CA SER A 32 22.88 3.36 -26.61
C SER A 32 23.51 2.06 -26.11
N ASP A 33 24.34 1.42 -26.94
CA ASP A 33 25.07 0.21 -26.55
C ASP A 33 26.15 0.47 -25.51
N ARG A 34 26.77 1.66 -25.54
CA ARG A 34 27.76 2.05 -24.54
C ARG A 34 27.10 2.29 -23.18
N GLU A 35 25.95 2.96 -23.17
CA GLU A 35 25.16 3.23 -21.98
C GLU A 35 24.59 1.94 -21.38
N LYS A 36 24.03 1.04 -22.21
CA LYS A 36 23.62 -0.31 -21.78
C LYS A 36 24.79 -1.11 -21.21
N LYS A 37 25.97 -1.09 -21.86
CA LYS A 37 27.19 -1.73 -21.33
C LYS A 37 27.65 -1.11 -20.01
N ARG A 38 27.48 0.20 -19.83
CA ARG A 38 27.79 0.91 -18.57
C ARG A 38 26.85 0.45 -17.45
N GLN A 39 25.54 0.46 -17.70
CA GLN A 39 24.52 -0.02 -16.76
C GLN A 39 24.74 -1.49 -16.39
N LEU A 40 25.01 -2.36 -17.36
CA LEU A 40 25.33 -3.77 -17.10
C LEU A 40 26.62 -3.94 -16.28
N LYS A 41 27.64 -3.10 -16.51
CA LYS A 41 28.87 -3.08 -15.68
C LYS A 41 28.57 -2.63 -14.24
N GLU A 42 27.71 -1.64 -14.06
CA GLU A 42 27.29 -1.16 -12.73
C GLU A 42 26.48 -2.23 -11.99
N ILE A 43 25.45 -2.82 -12.63
CA ILE A 43 24.68 -3.94 -12.08
C ILE A 43 25.61 -5.10 -11.70
N ARG A 44 26.58 -5.44 -12.57
CA ARG A 44 27.56 -6.48 -12.28
C ARG A 44 28.46 -6.13 -11.10
N LYS A 45 28.91 -4.88 -10.99
CA LYS A 45 29.73 -4.40 -9.86
C LYS A 45 28.93 -4.49 -8.56
N ASP A 46 27.65 -4.13 -8.59
CA ASP A 46 26.78 -4.19 -7.41
C ASP A 46 26.39 -5.62 -7.03
N LEU A 47 26.14 -6.51 -7.99
CA LEU A 47 25.95 -7.93 -7.70
C LEU A 47 27.22 -8.57 -7.13
N LYS A 48 28.41 -8.19 -7.61
CA LYS A 48 29.68 -8.66 -7.04
C LYS A 48 29.83 -8.25 -5.57
N LYS A 49 29.36 -7.06 -5.17
CA LYS A 49 29.34 -6.64 -3.75
C LYS A 49 28.41 -7.51 -2.90
N ARG A 50 27.38 -8.10 -3.51
CA ARG A 50 26.40 -9.00 -2.88
C ARG A 50 26.75 -10.48 -3.05
N SER A 51 28.02 -10.80 -3.31
CA SER A 51 28.52 -12.16 -3.52
C SER A 51 28.24 -13.13 -2.37
N ARG A 52 28.04 -12.63 -1.15
CA ARG A 52 27.56 -13.40 0.02
C ARG A 52 26.23 -14.11 -0.24
N PHE A 53 25.38 -13.54 -1.09
CA PHE A 53 24.03 -14.04 -1.37
C PHE A 53 23.96 -14.78 -2.70
N PHE A 54 24.71 -14.32 -3.71
CA PHE A 54 24.59 -14.85 -5.05
C PHE A 54 25.93 -14.86 -5.79
N LYS A 55 26.27 -16.00 -6.39
CA LYS A 55 27.47 -16.14 -7.21
C LYS A 55 27.09 -16.05 -8.69
N LEU A 56 27.46 -14.92 -9.29
CA LEU A 56 27.27 -14.65 -10.73
C LEU A 56 27.82 -15.77 -11.64
N LYS A 57 28.99 -16.33 -11.30
CA LYS A 57 29.60 -17.42 -12.08
C LYS A 57 28.96 -18.74 -11.66
N GLY A 58 28.07 -19.25 -12.50
CA GLY A 58 27.34 -20.51 -12.28
C GLY A 58 25.89 -20.32 -11.86
N ASP A 59 25.41 -19.08 -11.71
CA ASP A 59 24.02 -18.78 -11.34
C ASP A 59 23.56 -19.51 -10.06
N LEU A 60 24.44 -19.49 -9.05
CA LEU A 60 24.24 -20.24 -7.81
C LEU A 60 23.90 -19.31 -6.65
N ALA A 61 22.76 -19.55 -6.02
CA ALA A 61 22.44 -18.96 -4.73
C ALA A 61 23.39 -19.49 -3.66
N GLN A 62 23.84 -18.61 -2.76
CA GLN A 62 24.80 -18.94 -1.71
C GLN A 62 24.09 -19.20 -0.37
N PRO A 63 24.68 -19.96 0.57
CA PRO A 63 24.10 -20.20 1.89
C PRO A 63 23.79 -18.92 2.69
N GLY A 64 24.49 -17.82 2.41
CA GLY A 64 24.17 -16.52 3.00
C GLY A 64 22.77 -16.01 2.65
N MET A 65 22.25 -16.39 1.47
CA MET A 65 20.89 -16.05 1.03
C MET A 65 19.84 -16.90 1.73
N ALA A 66 20.13 -18.19 1.96
CA ALA A 66 19.30 -19.04 2.80
C ALA A 66 19.19 -18.48 4.23
N LYS A 67 20.32 -18.12 4.84
CA LYS A 67 20.33 -17.49 6.18
C LYS A 67 19.49 -16.21 6.21
N TRP A 68 19.58 -15.38 5.17
CA TRP A 68 18.78 -14.16 5.10
C TRP A 68 17.28 -14.43 5.00
N PHE A 69 16.84 -15.36 4.14
CA PHE A 69 15.43 -15.76 4.07
C PHE A 69 14.95 -16.40 5.37
N HIS A 70 15.82 -17.12 6.09
CA HIS A 70 15.49 -17.72 7.38
C HIS A 70 15.25 -16.64 8.43
N GLU A 71 16.10 -15.62 8.50
CA GLU A 71 15.88 -14.48 9.40
C GLU A 71 14.58 -13.72 9.07
N ILE A 72 14.25 -13.55 7.78
CA ILE A 72 12.97 -12.97 7.39
C ILE A 72 11.81 -13.84 7.87
N TYR A 73 11.81 -15.14 7.54
CA TYR A 73 10.76 -16.07 7.91
C TYR A 73 10.52 -16.13 9.43
N LYS A 74 11.62 -16.14 10.21
CA LYS A 74 11.58 -16.15 11.67
C LYS A 74 10.81 -14.95 12.24
N VAL A 75 10.90 -13.79 11.60
CA VAL A 75 10.21 -12.57 12.01
C VAL A 75 8.79 -12.50 11.42
N THR A 76 8.63 -12.83 10.15
CA THR A 76 7.35 -12.68 9.45
C THR A 76 6.32 -13.75 9.83
N GLY A 77 6.75 -14.96 10.16
CA GLY A 77 5.85 -16.06 10.53
C GLY A 77 4.95 -15.72 11.73
N PRO A 78 5.51 -15.30 12.89
CA PRO A 78 4.71 -14.84 14.02
C PRO A 78 3.87 -13.60 13.71
N ALA A 79 4.39 -12.68 12.88
CA ALA A 79 3.70 -11.44 12.52
C ALA A 79 2.45 -11.69 11.67
N ASP A 80 2.46 -12.71 10.80
CA ASP A 80 1.29 -13.06 9.97
C ASP A 80 0.09 -13.47 10.84
N ILE A 81 0.31 -14.30 11.86
CA ILE A 81 -0.75 -14.73 12.80
C ILE A 81 -1.39 -13.54 13.51
N LEU A 82 -0.58 -12.53 13.87
CA LEU A 82 -1.07 -11.31 14.47
C LEU A 82 -1.90 -10.50 13.46
N LEU A 83 -1.36 -10.26 12.26
CA LEU A 83 -1.98 -9.42 11.24
C LEU A 83 -3.22 -10.04 10.58
N GLU A 84 -3.33 -11.38 10.55
CA GLU A 84 -4.48 -12.10 10.00
C GLU A 84 -5.79 -11.72 10.69
N ARG A 85 -5.76 -11.50 12.01
CA ARG A 85 -6.95 -11.07 12.78
C ARG A 85 -7.42 -9.65 12.44
N TYR A 86 -6.58 -8.85 11.79
CA TYR A 86 -6.85 -7.44 11.51
C TYR A 86 -7.25 -7.16 10.06
N GLY A 87 -6.89 -8.02 9.09
CA GLY A 87 -6.95 -7.74 7.64
C GLY A 87 -8.32 -7.46 7.02
N SER A 88 -9.43 -7.68 7.73
CA SER A 88 -10.79 -7.41 7.23
C SER A 88 -11.72 -6.82 8.28
N SER A 89 -11.19 -6.41 9.43
CA SER A 89 -12.03 -6.00 10.55
C SER A 89 -12.50 -4.56 10.37
N ASP A 90 -13.81 -4.33 10.38
CA ASP A 90 -14.35 -2.97 10.46
C ASP A 90 -13.90 -2.27 11.75
N LEU A 91 -13.61 -3.04 12.81
CA LEU A 91 -12.98 -2.52 14.02
C LEU A 91 -11.60 -1.91 13.73
N LEU A 92 -10.79 -2.51 12.86
CA LEU A 92 -9.49 -1.94 12.49
C LEU A 92 -9.69 -0.59 11.78
N LYS A 93 -10.65 -0.51 10.85
CA LYS A 93 -10.94 0.75 10.14
C LYS A 93 -11.38 1.83 11.13
N THR A 94 -12.26 1.49 12.07
CA THR A 94 -12.72 2.42 13.11
C THR A 94 -11.57 2.89 13.98
N VAL A 95 -10.77 1.96 14.52
CA VAL A 95 -9.61 2.29 15.37
C VAL A 95 -8.59 3.14 14.59
N LEU A 96 -8.36 2.83 13.32
CA LEU A 96 -7.49 3.63 12.47
C LEU A 96 -8.06 5.04 12.32
N ILE A 97 -9.32 5.21 11.94
CA ILE A 97 -9.93 6.55 11.79
C ILE A 97 -9.82 7.34 13.10
N GLU A 98 -10.20 6.73 14.23
CA GLU A 98 -10.17 7.34 15.56
C GLU A 98 -8.76 7.78 15.98
N SER A 99 -7.72 6.99 15.65
CA SER A 99 -6.33 7.33 15.98
C SER A 99 -5.80 8.59 15.29
N PHE A 100 -6.46 9.06 14.22
CA PHE A 100 -6.10 10.29 13.52
C PHE A 100 -6.95 11.49 13.96
N LEU A 101 -7.99 11.28 14.77
CA LEU A 101 -8.80 12.36 15.30
C LEU A 101 -8.05 13.06 16.45
N PRO A 102 -8.06 14.40 16.49
CA PRO A 102 -7.58 15.17 17.65
C PRO A 102 -8.31 14.78 18.94
N GLU A 103 -7.66 14.91 20.10
CA GLU A 103 -8.25 14.56 21.41
C GLU A 103 -9.61 15.24 21.65
N ASN A 104 -9.73 16.54 21.32
CA ASN A 104 -10.99 17.28 21.44
C ASN A 104 -12.11 16.71 20.57
N ILE A 105 -11.78 16.07 19.43
CA ILE A 105 -12.76 15.43 18.56
C ILE A 105 -13.07 14.02 19.07
N GLN A 106 -12.12 13.31 19.68
CA GLN A 106 -12.37 12.01 20.32
C GLN A 106 -13.34 12.14 21.50
N GLU A 107 -13.24 13.23 22.28
CA GLU A 107 -14.22 13.57 23.32
C GLU A 107 -15.62 13.79 22.73
N ILE A 108 -15.72 14.47 21.58
CA ILE A 108 -16.99 14.66 20.85
C ILE A 108 -17.54 13.32 20.36
N VAL A 109 -16.72 12.43 19.82
CA VAL A 109 -17.17 11.08 19.41
C VAL A 109 -17.75 10.32 20.60
N THR A 110 -17.11 10.45 21.77
CA THR A 110 -17.57 9.83 23.02
C THR A 110 -18.89 10.46 23.52
N SER A 111 -19.04 11.80 23.42
CA SER A 111 -20.26 12.51 23.83
C SER A 111 -21.46 12.23 22.92
N LEU A 112 -21.21 11.92 21.66
CA LEU A 112 -22.20 11.55 20.64
C LEU A 112 -22.64 10.07 20.74
N HIS A 113 -22.01 9.26 21.59
CA HIS A 113 -22.40 7.87 21.78
C HIS A 113 -23.88 7.78 22.23
N PRO A 114 -24.70 6.87 21.67
CA PRO A 114 -26.15 6.83 21.91
C PRO A 114 -26.56 6.85 23.39
N GLU A 115 -25.83 6.12 24.24
CA GLU A 115 -26.07 6.09 25.69
C GLU A 115 -25.79 7.44 26.36
N LYS A 116 -24.73 8.15 25.96
CA LYS A 116 -24.41 9.49 26.47
C LYS A 116 -25.41 10.53 26.01
N VAL A 117 -25.90 10.42 24.78
CA VAL A 117 -26.96 11.30 24.26
C VAL A 117 -28.27 11.07 25.03
N LYS A 118 -28.67 9.81 25.28
CA LYS A 118 -29.85 9.50 26.11
C LYS A 118 -29.72 10.09 27.53
N GLU A 119 -28.58 9.93 28.17
CA GLU A 119 -28.30 10.54 29.48
C GLU A 119 -28.45 12.08 29.44
N ARG A 120 -27.94 12.73 28.39
CA ARG A 120 -28.05 14.19 28.19
C ARG A 120 -29.50 14.62 27.99
N VAL A 121 -30.30 13.86 27.25
CA VAL A 121 -31.74 14.14 27.04
C VAL A 121 -32.50 14.09 28.36
N VAL A 122 -32.25 13.09 29.20
CA VAL A 122 -32.93 12.95 30.50
C VAL A 122 -32.55 14.08 31.48
N LYS A 123 -31.30 14.56 31.43
CA LYS A 123 -30.79 15.62 32.32
C LYS A 123 -31.16 17.03 31.86
N THR A 124 -31.51 17.22 30.59
CA THR A 124 -31.71 18.54 29.99
C THR A 124 -33.19 18.92 29.96
N LYS A 125 -33.51 20.12 30.46
CA LYS A 125 -34.89 20.66 30.43
C LYS A 125 -35.30 21.22 29.05
N ASP A 126 -34.33 21.63 28.23
CA ASP A 126 -34.54 22.18 26.89
C ASP A 126 -33.92 21.30 25.80
N VAL A 127 -34.77 20.49 25.17
CA VAL A 127 -34.38 19.56 24.10
C VAL A 127 -33.93 20.31 22.83
N LYS A 128 -34.38 21.55 22.59
CA LYS A 128 -33.98 22.32 21.40
C LYS A 128 -32.53 22.77 21.49
N VAL A 129 -32.10 23.23 22.68
CA VAL A 129 -30.71 23.61 22.92
C VAL A 129 -29.79 22.40 22.77
N LEU A 130 -30.19 21.24 23.31
CA LEU A 130 -29.43 20.00 23.15
C LEU A 130 -29.31 19.57 21.68
N ALA A 131 -30.39 19.69 20.90
CA ALA A 131 -30.36 19.36 19.47
C ALA A 131 -29.37 20.25 18.70
N GLU A 132 -29.34 21.55 18.98
CA GLU A 132 -28.37 22.45 18.35
C GLU A 132 -26.93 22.13 18.78
N GLN A 133 -26.69 21.81 20.05
CA GLN A 133 -25.37 21.36 20.53
C GLN A 133 -24.88 20.11 19.81
N VAL A 134 -25.72 19.07 19.72
CA VAL A 134 -25.40 17.83 19.00
C VAL A 134 -25.11 18.11 17.53
N LYS A 135 -25.85 19.03 16.90
CA LYS A 135 -25.60 19.44 15.53
C LYS A 135 -24.23 20.12 15.37
N GLN A 136 -23.86 21.02 16.28
CA GLN A 136 -22.54 21.67 16.26
C GLN A 136 -21.39 20.67 16.51
N GLU A 137 -21.58 19.71 17.41
CA GLU A 137 -20.67 18.59 17.65
C GLU A 137 -20.46 17.74 16.37
N LEU A 138 -21.55 17.42 15.65
CA LEU A 138 -21.48 16.69 14.37
C LEU A 138 -20.77 17.49 13.27
N ILE A 139 -21.01 18.80 13.17
CA ILE A 139 -20.31 19.67 12.20
C ILE A 139 -18.80 19.68 12.50
N SER A 140 -18.43 19.76 13.78
CA SER A 140 -17.03 19.75 14.22
C SER A 140 -16.34 18.42 13.89
N LEU A 141 -17.03 17.30 14.13
CA LEU A 141 -16.54 15.97 13.75
C LEU A 141 -16.35 15.84 12.23
N TYR A 142 -17.33 16.26 11.44
CA TYR A 142 -17.25 16.20 9.97
C TYR A 142 -16.10 17.06 9.43
N SER A 143 -15.89 18.23 10.03
CA SER A 143 -14.80 19.13 9.65
C SER A 143 -13.42 18.55 9.96
N ALA A 144 -13.31 17.72 11.01
CA ALA A 144 -12.06 17.03 11.34
C ALA A 144 -11.74 15.87 10.38
N LEU A 145 -12.77 15.28 9.76
CA LEU A 145 -12.66 14.22 8.76
C LEU A 145 -12.43 14.80 7.35
N ASP A 146 -11.46 15.70 7.23
CA ASP A 146 -11.14 16.37 5.98
C ASP A 146 -10.40 15.45 4.98
N ALA A 147 -10.12 15.99 3.79
CA ALA A 147 -9.40 15.28 2.74
C ALA A 147 -7.96 14.90 3.15
N ASN A 148 -7.32 15.66 4.05
CA ASN A 148 -5.97 15.39 4.52
C ASN A 148 -5.95 14.20 5.48
N THR A 149 -6.83 14.21 6.49
CA THR A 149 -7.05 13.10 7.42
C THR A 149 -7.40 11.83 6.64
N SER A 150 -8.32 11.93 5.68
CA SER A 150 -8.70 10.81 4.81
C SER A 150 -7.52 10.22 4.04
N LYS A 151 -6.65 11.06 3.46
CA LYS A 151 -5.42 10.61 2.78
C LYS A 151 -4.47 9.89 3.74
N ARG A 152 -4.29 10.40 4.96
CA ARG A 152 -3.41 9.81 5.96
C ARG A 152 -3.93 8.45 6.46
N VAL A 153 -5.22 8.35 6.76
CA VAL A 153 -5.88 7.10 7.15
C VAL A 153 -5.73 6.06 6.03
N ASN A 154 -6.06 6.41 4.79
CA ASN A 154 -5.93 5.51 3.65
C ASN A 154 -4.48 5.07 3.41
N LYS A 155 -3.51 5.97 3.60
CA LYS A 155 -2.08 5.62 3.51
C LYS A 155 -1.72 4.56 4.55
N LEU A 156 -2.06 4.75 5.82
CA LEU A 156 -1.73 3.79 6.87
C LEU A 156 -2.45 2.45 6.64
N TYR A 157 -3.72 2.49 6.25
CA TYR A 157 -4.47 1.28 5.90
C TYR A 157 -3.79 0.48 4.77
N ASN A 158 -3.37 1.15 3.70
CA ASN A 158 -2.66 0.52 2.59
C ASN A 158 -1.27 0.00 3.01
N ASP A 159 -0.55 0.73 3.86
CA ASP A 159 0.75 0.29 4.38
C ASP A 159 0.60 -0.97 5.25
N LEU A 160 -0.45 -1.06 6.07
CA LEU A 160 -0.78 -2.27 6.83
C LEU A 160 -1.14 -3.45 5.90
N TYR A 161 -1.93 -3.21 4.85
CA TYR A 161 -2.26 -4.24 3.87
C TYR A 161 -1.01 -4.76 3.15
N ARG A 162 -0.09 -3.86 2.76
CA ARG A 162 1.20 -4.23 2.17
C ARG A 162 2.07 -5.03 3.14
N LEU A 163 2.10 -4.62 4.41
CA LEU A 163 2.83 -5.36 5.45
C LEU A 163 2.26 -6.76 5.62
N GLN A 164 0.93 -6.90 5.68
CA GLN A 164 0.27 -8.20 5.75
C GLN A 164 0.57 -9.07 4.52
N ALA A 165 0.54 -8.48 3.31
CA ALA A 165 0.91 -9.19 2.10
C ALA A 165 2.38 -9.65 2.14
N PHE A 166 3.27 -8.81 2.68
CA PHE A 166 4.68 -9.15 2.88
C PHE A 166 4.85 -10.29 3.88
N THR A 167 4.16 -10.28 5.02
CA THR A 167 4.28 -11.36 6.02
C THR A 167 3.75 -12.69 5.51
N ARG A 168 2.74 -12.66 4.64
CA ARG A 168 2.15 -13.84 3.97
C ARG A 168 2.99 -14.38 2.82
N PHE A 169 4.01 -13.63 2.37
CA PHE A 169 4.89 -14.13 1.33
C PHE A 169 5.57 -15.42 1.83
N PRO A 170 5.60 -16.50 1.04
CA PRO A 170 5.95 -17.80 1.57
C PRO A 170 7.47 -18.02 1.60
N PHE A 171 8.16 -17.29 2.48
CA PHE A 171 9.62 -17.34 2.63
C PHE A 171 10.15 -18.76 2.95
N TYR A 172 9.34 -19.59 3.63
CA TYR A 172 9.69 -20.98 3.89
C TYR A 172 9.92 -21.80 2.59
N PHE A 173 9.16 -21.55 1.51
CA PHE A 173 9.40 -22.25 0.25
C PHE A 173 10.69 -21.80 -0.44
N LEU A 174 11.17 -20.57 -0.18
CA LEU A 174 12.48 -20.15 -0.67
C LEU A 174 13.61 -20.91 0.03
N LEU A 175 13.44 -21.24 1.31
CA LEU A 175 14.41 -22.03 2.06
C LEU A 175 14.54 -23.46 1.54
N LYS A 176 13.44 -24.08 1.07
CA LYS A 176 13.47 -25.43 0.48
C LYS A 176 14.31 -25.54 -0.80
N LYS A 177 14.69 -24.42 -1.42
CA LYS A 177 15.49 -24.41 -2.65
C LYS A 177 17.01 -24.41 -2.41
N PHE A 178 17.43 -24.38 -1.14
CA PHE A 178 18.82 -24.48 -0.71
C PHE A 178 19.07 -25.83 -0.05
#